data_AF-A0AA46SHD9-F1
#
_entry.id   AF-A0AA46SHD9-F1
#
_cell.length_a   1.000
_cell.length_b   1.000
_cell.length_c   1.000
_cell.angle_alpha   90.00
_cell.angle_beta   90.00
_cell.angle_gamma   90.00
#
_symmetry.space_group_name_H-M   'P 1'
#
loop_
_entity.id
_entity.type
_entity.pdbx_description
1 polymer ?
#
loop_
_entity_poly.entity_id
_entity_poly.type
_entity_poly.pdbx_seq_one_letter_code
_entity_poly.pdbx_strand_id
1 'polypeptide(L)'
;MNKKSAALISIMAILGVSLFIYLDINSDKQRIELDATKEEVLKEIKDSKEYTEKTIQLAEGNDQDIGYFHPEHAEHEGKEDPKKDAIKYFIAGLLSNNTDIFLSSFYVESISQDLFKSKNPDKDAVTKEIMDKISRNGTLKEILYKVNKGFLNTDSNTISLTIKYDDQKEATVNFDLLTLSDSHHEDEIGTYVITTSAWDIIKQIEASLQ
;
A
#
# COMPACT_ATOMS: atom_id res chain seq x y z
N MET A 1 52.28 -9.02 11.40
CA MET A 1 51.36 -8.51 10.36
C MET A 1 51.71 -7.07 10.06
N ASN A 2 52.05 -6.72 8.82
CA ASN A 2 52.47 -5.36 8.48
C ASN A 2 51.26 -4.40 8.59
N LYS A 3 51.46 -3.20 9.18
CA LYS A 3 50.41 -2.19 9.36
C LYS A 3 49.68 -1.86 8.03
N LYS A 4 50.41 -1.90 6.91
CA LYS A 4 49.87 -1.70 5.56
C LYS A 4 48.88 -2.80 5.14
N SER A 5 49.19 -4.06 5.43
CA SER A 5 48.32 -5.21 5.15
C SER A 5 47.09 -5.27 6.07
N ALA A 6 47.19 -4.82 7.33
CA ALA A 6 46.02 -4.71 8.20
C ALA A 6 45.02 -3.64 7.73
N ALA A 7 45.52 -2.47 7.29
CA ALA A 7 44.68 -1.41 6.75
C ALA A 7 43.94 -1.83 5.46
N LEU A 8 44.60 -2.59 4.58
CA LEU A 8 44.03 -3.10 3.33
C LEU A 8 42.86 -4.07 3.58
N ILE A 9 42.98 -4.94 4.59
CA ILE A 9 41.92 -5.89 4.97
C ILE A 9 40.70 -5.14 5.52
N SER A 10 40.91 -4.13 6.36
CA SER A 10 39.80 -3.31 6.90
C SER A 10 39.06 -2.55 5.80
N ILE A 11 39.76 -2.00 4.81
CA ILE A 11 39.12 -1.31 3.66
C ILE A 11 38.31 -2.30 2.82
N MET A 12 38.85 -3.49 2.52
CA MET A 12 38.09 -4.50 1.78
C MET A 12 36.85 -4.98 2.55
N ALA A 13 36.93 -5.12 3.87
CA ALA A 13 35.78 -5.49 4.70
C ALA A 13 34.69 -4.41 4.65
N ILE A 14 35.06 -3.13 4.75
CA ILE A 14 34.11 -2.01 4.67
C ILE A 14 33.48 -1.94 3.27
N LEU A 15 34.26 -2.11 2.20
CA LEU A 15 33.75 -2.13 0.83
C LEU A 15 32.82 -3.32 0.59
N GLY A 16 33.16 -4.50 1.13
CA GLY A 16 32.32 -5.70 1.05
C GLY A 16 30.98 -5.52 1.77
N VAL A 17 30.99 -4.95 2.98
CA VAL A 17 29.76 -4.63 3.74
C VAL A 17 28.94 -3.57 3.01
N SER A 18 29.57 -2.54 2.47
CA SER A 18 28.88 -1.48 1.73
C SER A 18 28.23 -2.00 0.46
N LEU A 19 28.93 -2.88 -0.27
CA LEU A 19 28.42 -3.53 -1.47
C LEU A 19 27.27 -4.50 -1.14
N PHE A 20 27.40 -5.26 -0.04
CA PHE A 20 26.34 -6.15 0.44
C PHE A 20 25.07 -5.37 0.79
N ILE A 21 25.19 -4.28 1.54
CA ILE A 21 24.07 -3.39 1.88
C ILE A 21 23.45 -2.82 0.60
N TYR A 22 24.27 -2.37 -0.37
CA TYR A 22 23.77 -1.84 -1.64
C TYR A 22 22.99 -2.87 -2.46
N LEU A 23 23.47 -4.12 -2.52
CA LEU A 23 22.81 -5.21 -3.25
C LEU A 23 21.51 -5.65 -2.55
N ASP A 24 21.52 -5.80 -1.23
CA ASP A 24 20.34 -6.19 -0.44
C ASP A 24 19.22 -5.14 -0.47
N ILE A 25 19.58 -3.86 -0.55
CA ILE A 25 18.60 -2.78 -0.71
C ILE A 25 17.84 -2.91 -2.05
N ASN A 26 18.51 -3.33 -3.12
CA ASN A 26 17.95 -3.35 -4.48
C ASN A 26 17.40 -4.71 -4.95
N SER A 27 17.68 -5.81 -4.25
CA SER A 27 17.38 -7.17 -4.74
C SER A 27 15.92 -7.61 -4.61
N ASP A 28 15.07 -6.94 -3.82
CA ASP A 28 13.75 -7.47 -3.43
C ASP A 28 12.58 -6.52 -3.75
N LYS A 29 12.75 -5.67 -4.77
CA LYS A 29 11.69 -4.78 -5.25
C LYS A 29 10.83 -5.50 -6.28
N GLN A 30 9.52 -5.56 -6.03
CA GLN A 30 8.53 -6.10 -6.95
C GLN A 30 7.82 -4.97 -7.68
N ARG A 31 7.69 -5.06 -9.00
CA ARG A 31 6.91 -4.09 -9.78
C ARG A 31 5.41 -4.32 -9.56
N ILE A 32 4.66 -3.25 -9.34
CA ILE A 32 3.19 -3.28 -9.40
C ILE A 32 2.76 -2.88 -10.82
N GLU A 33 1.95 -3.72 -11.46
CA GLU A 33 1.35 -3.45 -12.77
C GLU A 33 0.14 -2.53 -12.60
N LEU A 34 0.35 -1.22 -12.81
CA LEU A 34 -0.61 -0.17 -12.45
C LEU A 34 -2.01 -0.35 -13.08
N ASP A 35 -2.07 -0.63 -14.38
CA ASP A 35 -3.36 -0.79 -15.09
C ASP A 35 -4.10 -2.04 -14.61
N ALA A 36 -3.39 -3.17 -14.47
CA ALA A 36 -3.96 -4.41 -13.98
C ALA A 36 -4.48 -4.26 -12.54
N THR A 37 -3.71 -3.62 -11.66
CA THR A 37 -4.12 -3.32 -10.28
C THR A 37 -5.35 -2.43 -10.22
N LYS A 38 -5.43 -1.39 -11.07
CA LYS A 38 -6.62 -0.53 -11.16
C LYS A 38 -7.85 -1.33 -11.59
N GLU A 39 -7.73 -2.15 -12.63
CA GLU A 39 -8.83 -2.97 -13.13
C GLU A 39 -9.29 -4.02 -12.12
N GLU A 40 -8.35 -4.69 -11.45
CA GLU A 40 -8.59 -5.68 -10.40
C GLU A 40 -9.44 -5.09 -9.26
N VAL A 41 -8.98 -3.98 -8.66
CA VAL A 41 -9.69 -3.34 -7.53
C VAL A 41 -11.05 -2.79 -7.97
N LEU A 42 -11.16 -2.17 -9.14
CA LEU A 42 -12.44 -1.66 -9.63
C LEU A 42 -13.44 -2.78 -9.89
N LYS A 43 -12.97 -3.93 -10.37
CA LYS A 43 -13.79 -5.12 -10.56
C LYS A 43 -14.26 -5.69 -9.21
N GLU A 44 -13.35 -5.84 -8.24
CA GLU A 44 -13.67 -6.34 -6.91
C GLU A 44 -14.76 -5.49 -6.22
N ILE A 45 -14.62 -4.16 -6.28
CA ILE A 45 -15.62 -3.24 -5.73
C ILE A 45 -16.96 -3.38 -6.45
N LYS A 46 -16.95 -3.55 -7.77
CA LYS A 46 -18.17 -3.74 -8.55
C LYS A 46 -18.87 -5.05 -8.16
N ASP A 47 -18.11 -6.13 -8.08
CA ASP A 47 -18.62 -7.45 -7.74
C ASP A 47 -19.20 -7.46 -6.31
N SER A 48 -18.53 -6.78 -5.36
CA SER A 48 -19.01 -6.58 -3.98
C SER A 48 -20.31 -5.77 -3.90
N LYS A 49 -20.45 -4.71 -4.71
CA LYS A 49 -21.69 -3.93 -4.81
C LYS A 49 -22.84 -4.74 -5.38
N GLU A 50 -22.63 -5.46 -6.48
CA GLU A 50 -23.64 -6.32 -7.09
C GLU A 50 -24.11 -7.42 -6.12
N TYR A 51 -23.18 -8.00 -5.35
CA TYR A 51 -23.51 -8.96 -4.30
C TYR A 51 -24.36 -8.36 -3.19
N THR A 52 -23.98 -7.17 -2.70
CA THR A 52 -24.73 -6.47 -1.65
C THR A 52 -26.15 -6.14 -2.12
N GLU A 53 -26.30 -5.64 -3.35
CA GLU A 53 -27.61 -5.34 -3.94
C GLU A 53 -28.48 -6.59 -4.09
N LYS A 54 -27.92 -7.71 -4.58
CA LYS A 54 -28.65 -8.99 -4.67
C LYS A 54 -29.08 -9.50 -3.29
N THR A 55 -28.22 -9.35 -2.28
CA THR A 55 -28.53 -9.77 -0.91
C THR A 55 -29.65 -8.93 -0.30
N ILE A 56 -29.64 -7.61 -0.51
CA ILE A 56 -30.73 -6.72 -0.09
C ILE A 56 -32.03 -7.09 -0.79
N GLN A 57 -32.01 -7.31 -2.10
CA GLN A 57 -33.20 -7.72 -2.86
C GLN A 57 -33.78 -9.05 -2.37
N LEU A 58 -32.93 -10.01 -2.01
CA LEU A 58 -33.35 -11.28 -1.41
C LEU A 58 -33.93 -11.08 0.00
N ALA A 59 -33.40 -10.16 0.79
CA ALA A 59 -33.92 -9.86 2.13
C ALA A 59 -35.27 -9.10 2.10
N GLU A 60 -35.50 -8.28 1.08
CA GLU A 60 -36.75 -7.54 0.87
C GLU A 60 -37.84 -8.38 0.18
N GLY A 61 -37.44 -9.44 -0.54
CA GLY A 61 -38.34 -10.43 -1.15
C GLY A 61 -38.75 -11.52 -0.15
N ASN A 62 -40.01 -11.55 0.26
CA ASN A 62 -40.61 -12.47 1.23
C ASN A 62 -40.63 -13.99 0.85
N ASP A 63 -39.52 -14.60 0.44
CA ASP A 63 -39.43 -16.06 0.31
C ASP A 63 -38.45 -16.65 1.33
N GLN A 64 -39.00 -17.45 2.25
CA GLN A 64 -38.32 -18.14 3.35
C GLN A 64 -37.43 -19.30 2.87
N ASP A 65 -36.48 -19.04 1.98
CA ASP A 65 -35.38 -19.96 1.72
C ASP A 65 -34.08 -19.16 1.75
N ILE A 66 -33.63 -18.86 2.97
CA ILE A 66 -32.39 -18.15 3.25
C ILE A 66 -31.23 -19.11 3.00
N GLY A 67 -31.06 -19.53 1.75
CA GLY A 67 -29.84 -20.17 1.30
C GLY A 67 -28.73 -19.14 1.44
N TYR A 68 -27.85 -19.33 2.43
CA TYR A 68 -26.60 -18.59 2.53
C TYR A 68 -25.87 -18.77 1.20
N PHE A 69 -25.98 -17.76 0.33
CA PHE A 69 -25.18 -17.67 -0.87
C PHE A 69 -23.78 -17.28 -0.39
N HIS A 70 -22.99 -18.28 0.02
CA HIS A 70 -21.55 -18.09 0.16
C HIS A 70 -21.07 -17.78 -1.26
N PRO A 71 -20.62 -16.55 -1.56
CA PRO A 71 -19.71 -16.44 -2.67
C PRO A 71 -18.59 -17.44 -2.38
N GLU A 72 -18.14 -18.18 -3.40
CA GLU A 72 -16.73 -18.55 -3.39
C GLU A 72 -16.03 -17.21 -3.22
N HIS A 73 -15.65 -16.87 -1.97
CA HIS A 73 -14.52 -16.00 -1.76
C HIS A 73 -13.52 -16.57 -2.73
N ALA A 74 -13.10 -15.78 -3.71
CA ALA A 74 -11.93 -16.15 -4.46
C ALA A 74 -10.87 -16.30 -3.37
N GLU A 75 -10.73 -17.53 -2.88
CA GLU A 75 -9.58 -17.98 -2.15
C GLU A 75 -8.50 -17.62 -3.14
N HIS A 76 -7.89 -16.45 -2.93
CA HIS A 76 -6.69 -16.10 -3.61
C HIS A 76 -5.68 -17.10 -3.04
N GLU A 77 -5.74 -18.33 -3.56
CA GLU A 77 -4.74 -19.38 -3.48
C GLU A 77 -3.53 -18.86 -4.23
N GLY A 78 -2.91 -17.84 -3.66
CA GLY A 78 -1.84 -17.07 -4.23
C GLY A 78 -0.99 -16.62 -3.06
N LYS A 79 0.29 -16.98 -3.11
CA LYS A 79 1.34 -16.57 -2.16
C LYS A 79 1.64 -15.06 -2.25
N GLU A 80 0.63 -14.22 -2.47
CA GLU A 80 0.78 -12.78 -2.57
C GLU A 80 0.78 -12.19 -1.15
N ASP A 81 1.69 -11.25 -0.87
CA ASP A 81 1.77 -10.65 0.47
C ASP A 81 0.48 -9.87 0.76
N PRO A 82 -0.29 -10.19 1.82
CA PRO A 82 -1.54 -9.49 2.15
C PRO A 82 -1.34 -7.99 2.43
N LYS A 83 -0.11 -7.55 2.74
CA LYS A 83 0.24 -6.11 2.83
C LYS A 83 0.13 -5.40 1.48
N LYS A 84 0.25 -6.13 0.38
CA LYS A 84 0.19 -5.58 -0.98
C LYS A 84 -1.23 -5.15 -1.34
N ASP A 85 -2.26 -5.79 -0.78
CA ASP A 85 -3.65 -5.45 -1.09
C ASP A 85 -4.03 -4.04 -0.60
N ALA A 86 -3.59 -3.65 0.61
CA ALA A 86 -3.74 -2.27 1.10
C ALA A 86 -3.17 -1.24 0.11
N ILE A 87 -2.04 -1.58 -0.51
CA ILE A 87 -1.38 -0.75 -1.51
C ILE A 87 -2.08 -0.78 -2.85
N LYS A 88 -2.65 -1.93 -3.27
CA LYS A 88 -3.45 -2.01 -4.50
C LYS A 88 -4.62 -1.02 -4.45
N TYR A 89 -5.35 -0.97 -3.32
CA TYR A 89 -6.43 0.00 -3.12
C TYR A 89 -5.94 1.45 -3.13
N PHE A 90 -4.85 1.75 -2.42
CA PHE A 90 -4.21 3.08 -2.44
C PHE A 90 -3.88 3.53 -3.87
N ILE A 91 -3.24 2.65 -4.66
CA ILE A 91 -2.85 2.91 -6.05
C ILE A 91 -4.08 3.06 -6.94
N ALA A 92 -5.05 2.15 -6.84
CA ALA A 92 -6.26 2.19 -7.63
C ALA A 92 -7.05 3.48 -7.38
N GLY A 93 -7.13 3.94 -6.13
CA GLY A 93 -7.72 5.23 -5.77
C GLY A 93 -7.04 6.40 -6.48
N LEU A 94 -5.70 6.46 -6.45
CA LEU A 94 -4.92 7.48 -7.16
C LEU A 94 -5.14 7.44 -8.68
N LEU A 95 -5.06 6.26 -9.30
CA LEU A 95 -5.15 6.10 -10.76
C LEU A 95 -6.57 6.25 -11.32
N SER A 96 -7.59 6.03 -10.50
CA SER A 96 -9.00 6.22 -10.86
C SER A 96 -9.53 7.61 -10.47
N ASN A 97 -8.73 8.41 -9.75
CA ASN A 97 -9.17 9.66 -9.13
C ASN A 97 -10.46 9.48 -8.30
N ASN A 98 -10.55 8.35 -7.58
CA ASN A 98 -11.68 8.01 -6.73
C ASN A 98 -11.29 8.15 -5.26
N THR A 99 -11.88 9.13 -4.59
CA THR A 99 -11.61 9.46 -3.20
C THR A 99 -11.99 8.33 -2.24
N ASP A 100 -13.09 7.62 -2.50
CA ASP A 100 -13.57 6.58 -1.59
C ASP A 100 -12.62 5.38 -1.56
N ILE A 101 -12.16 4.96 -2.74
CA ILE A 101 -11.16 3.88 -2.88
C ILE A 101 -9.83 4.28 -2.26
N PHE A 102 -9.43 5.55 -2.46
CA PHE A 102 -8.22 6.06 -1.84
C PHE A 102 -8.31 6.02 -0.31
N LEU A 103 -9.41 6.54 0.26
CA LEU A 103 -9.63 6.60 1.70
C LEU A 103 -9.75 5.21 2.34
N SER A 104 -10.32 4.22 1.63
CA SER A 104 -10.49 2.85 2.16
C SER A 104 -9.16 2.13 2.42
N SER A 105 -8.06 2.58 1.82
CA SER A 105 -6.72 2.03 2.07
C SER A 105 -6.11 2.46 3.40
N PHE A 106 -6.68 3.48 4.06
CA PHE A 106 -6.15 4.03 5.30
C PHE A 106 -6.94 3.57 6.53
N TYR A 107 -6.25 3.54 7.66
CA TYR A 107 -6.87 3.45 8.96
C TYR A 107 -7.71 4.71 9.24
N VAL A 108 -8.96 4.52 9.64
CA VAL A 108 -9.99 5.57 9.72
C VAL A 108 -9.53 6.74 10.59
N GLU A 109 -8.92 6.46 11.74
CA GLU A 109 -8.45 7.47 12.67
C GLU A 109 -7.27 8.26 12.09
N SER A 110 -6.34 7.59 11.43
CA SER A 110 -5.18 8.25 10.79
C SER A 110 -5.63 9.22 9.70
N ILE A 111 -6.46 8.76 8.76
CA ILE A 111 -6.89 9.58 7.63
C ILE A 111 -7.85 10.69 8.07
N SER A 112 -8.72 10.42 9.04
CA SER A 112 -9.59 11.45 9.62
C SER A 112 -8.77 12.60 10.19
N GLN A 113 -7.75 12.30 11.02
CA GLN A 113 -6.85 13.33 11.55
C GLN A 113 -6.19 14.15 10.44
N ASP A 114 -5.77 13.51 9.36
CA ASP A 114 -5.16 14.20 8.22
C ASP A 114 -6.11 15.12 7.47
N LEU A 115 -7.35 14.69 7.25
CA LEU A 115 -8.37 15.52 6.63
C LEU A 115 -8.71 16.74 7.50
N PHE A 116 -8.65 16.60 8.82
CA PHE A 116 -8.90 17.71 9.78
C PHE A 116 -7.71 18.64 10.01
N LYS A 117 -6.49 18.30 9.55
CA LYS A 117 -5.35 19.25 9.53
C LYS A 117 -5.59 20.42 8.57
N SER A 118 -6.36 20.19 7.51
CA SER A 118 -6.78 21.25 6.59
C SER A 118 -7.96 22.04 7.16
N LYS A 119 -7.89 23.37 7.04
CA LYS A 119 -8.98 24.29 7.39
C LYS A 119 -10.14 24.27 6.38
N ASN A 120 -9.95 23.61 5.23
CA ASN A 120 -11.01 23.49 4.23
C ASN A 120 -12.15 22.61 4.79
N PRO A 121 -13.41 23.11 4.81
CA PRO A 121 -14.55 22.33 5.28
C PRO A 121 -14.93 21.19 4.32
N ASP A 122 -14.64 21.32 3.03
CA ASP A 122 -14.89 20.28 2.03
C ASP A 122 -13.81 19.20 2.10
N LYS A 123 -14.13 18.05 2.71
CA LYS A 123 -13.17 16.95 2.91
C LYS A 123 -12.90 16.14 1.66
N ASP A 124 -13.81 16.16 0.69
CA ASP A 124 -13.56 15.54 -0.61
C ASP A 124 -12.53 16.36 -1.38
N ALA A 125 -12.62 17.70 -1.32
CA ALA A 125 -11.62 18.59 -1.90
C ALA A 125 -10.24 18.41 -1.23
N VAL A 126 -10.18 18.23 0.09
CA VAL A 126 -8.91 17.94 0.80
C VAL A 126 -8.34 16.59 0.38
N THR A 127 -9.18 15.56 0.27
CA THR A 127 -8.76 14.24 -0.20
C THR A 127 -8.17 14.32 -1.61
N LYS A 128 -8.85 15.04 -2.53
CA LYS A 128 -8.33 15.28 -3.88
C LYS A 128 -7.00 16.02 -3.87
N GLU A 129 -6.86 17.05 -3.04
CA GLU A 129 -5.59 17.77 -2.89
C GLU A 129 -4.44 16.83 -2.50
N ILE A 130 -4.69 15.94 -1.53
CA ILE A 130 -3.73 14.93 -1.09
C ILE A 130 -3.38 13.99 -2.25
N MET A 131 -4.39 13.44 -2.93
CA MET A 131 -4.22 12.53 -4.07
C MET A 131 -3.43 13.19 -5.21
N ASP A 132 -3.72 14.45 -5.53
CA ASP A 132 -3.03 15.22 -6.57
C ASP A 132 -1.57 15.49 -6.20
N LYS A 133 -1.29 15.79 -4.93
CA LYS A 133 0.09 15.97 -4.44
C LYS A 133 0.89 14.67 -4.51
N ILE A 134 0.29 13.55 -4.13
CA ILE A 134 0.94 12.23 -4.17
C ILE A 134 1.15 11.78 -5.61
N SER A 135 0.12 11.89 -6.46
CA SER A 135 0.18 11.46 -7.86
C SER A 135 0.90 12.46 -8.77
N ARG A 136 1.27 13.63 -8.24
CA ARG A 136 1.73 14.79 -9.01
C ARG A 136 0.81 15.08 -10.19
N ASN A 137 -0.49 15.19 -9.92
CA ASN A 137 -1.58 15.37 -10.89
C ASN A 137 -1.66 14.24 -11.93
N GLY A 138 -1.61 12.98 -11.48
CA GLY A 138 -1.78 11.81 -12.35
C GLY A 138 -0.58 11.45 -13.22
N THR A 139 0.63 11.86 -12.84
CA THR A 139 1.87 11.57 -13.60
C THR A 139 2.58 10.29 -13.11
N LEU A 140 1.88 9.43 -12.38
CA LEU A 140 2.39 8.15 -11.89
C LEU A 140 2.64 7.20 -13.07
N LYS A 141 3.87 6.70 -13.17
CA LYS A 141 4.30 5.83 -14.27
C LYS A 141 4.63 4.41 -13.83
N GLU A 142 5.25 4.27 -12.67
CA GLU A 142 5.66 2.97 -12.14
C GLU A 142 5.72 3.00 -10.61
N ILE A 143 5.34 1.91 -9.97
CA ILE A 143 5.50 1.73 -8.53
C ILE A 143 6.23 0.42 -8.27
N LEU A 144 7.31 0.51 -7.50
CA LEU A 144 8.06 -0.64 -7.01
C LEU A 144 7.77 -0.83 -5.52
N TYR A 145 7.29 -2.00 -5.17
CA TYR A 145 6.93 -2.41 -3.82
C TYR A 145 8.06 -3.22 -3.18
N LYS A 146 8.35 -2.95 -1.90
CA LYS A 146 9.27 -3.74 -1.10
C LYS A 146 8.75 -3.88 0.33
N VAL A 147 8.76 -5.08 0.85
CA VAL A 147 8.53 -5.34 2.28
C VAL A 147 9.80 -5.04 3.04
N ASN A 148 9.72 -4.21 4.07
CA ASN A 148 10.86 -3.97 4.93
C ASN A 148 10.95 -5.09 5.97
N LYS A 149 12.17 -5.52 6.25
CA LYS A 149 12.46 -6.54 7.26
C LYS A 149 12.83 -5.86 8.57
N GLY A 150 12.32 -6.39 9.68
CA GLY A 150 12.68 -5.97 11.03
C GLY A 150 14.08 -6.40 11.42
N PHE A 151 14.46 -6.11 12.67
CA PHE A 151 15.73 -6.53 13.24
C PHE A 151 15.84 -8.07 13.19
N LEU A 152 16.93 -8.61 12.63
CA LEU A 152 17.14 -10.05 12.40
C LEU A 152 16.18 -10.71 11.39
N ASN A 153 15.74 -9.98 10.36
CA ASN A 153 14.83 -10.50 9.33
C ASN A 153 13.45 -10.93 9.85
N THR A 154 12.98 -10.37 10.97
CA THR A 154 11.61 -10.58 11.41
C THR A 154 10.62 -9.87 10.49
N ASP A 155 9.39 -10.37 10.42
CA ASP A 155 8.31 -9.67 9.71
C ASP A 155 8.12 -8.27 10.30
N SER A 156 7.98 -7.28 9.41
CA SER A 156 7.60 -5.93 9.80
C SER A 156 6.32 -5.56 9.06
N ASN A 157 5.50 -4.73 9.71
CA ASN A 157 4.35 -4.11 9.07
C ASN A 157 4.74 -2.82 8.34
N THR A 158 5.99 -2.73 7.90
CA THR A 158 6.48 -1.56 7.17
C THR A 158 6.85 -1.98 5.76
N ILE A 159 6.53 -1.13 4.80
CA ILE A 159 6.81 -1.34 3.39
C ILE A 159 7.39 -0.06 2.79
N SER A 160 8.13 -0.19 1.70
CA SER A 160 8.63 0.94 0.93
C SER A 160 8.07 0.88 -0.48
N LEU A 161 7.53 2.00 -0.94
CA LEU A 161 7.18 2.21 -2.34
C LEU A 161 8.20 3.14 -2.99
N THR A 162 8.81 2.70 -4.09
CA THR A 162 9.50 3.61 -5.01
C THR A 162 8.51 4.01 -6.11
N ILE A 163 8.11 5.27 -6.11
CA ILE A 163 7.17 5.87 -7.05
C ILE A 163 7.96 6.58 -8.15
N LYS A 164 7.74 6.21 -9.40
CA LYS A 164 8.35 6.85 -10.57
C LYS A 164 7.30 7.65 -11.33
N TYR A 165 7.68 8.86 -11.72
CA TYR A 165 6.83 9.77 -12.47
C TYR A 165 7.22 9.85 -13.95
N ASP A 166 6.37 10.45 -14.77
CA ASP A 166 6.61 10.64 -16.21
C ASP A 166 7.89 11.43 -16.52
N ASP A 167 8.24 12.40 -15.65
CA ASP A 167 9.48 13.17 -15.74
C ASP A 167 10.73 12.38 -15.31
N GLN A 168 10.60 11.06 -15.11
CA GLN A 168 11.64 10.13 -14.70
C GLN A 168 12.19 10.36 -13.29
N LYS A 169 11.61 11.31 -12.53
CA LYS A 169 11.96 11.44 -11.11
C LYS A 169 11.36 10.28 -10.33
N GLU A 170 12.05 9.92 -9.25
CA GLU A 170 11.68 8.82 -8.38
C GLU A 170 11.59 9.33 -6.93
N ALA A 171 10.58 8.88 -6.21
CA ALA A 171 10.42 9.14 -4.79
C ALA A 171 10.33 7.82 -4.03
N THR A 172 10.99 7.71 -2.88
CA THR A 172 10.84 6.54 -2.01
C THR A 172 10.05 6.94 -0.78
N VAL A 173 8.96 6.21 -0.52
CA VAL A 173 8.05 6.46 0.59
C VAL A 173 7.94 5.21 1.42
N ASN A 174 8.10 5.35 2.74
CA ASN A 174 7.85 4.29 3.70
C ASN A 174 6.43 4.41 4.24
N PHE A 175 5.75 3.26 4.32
CA PHE A 175 4.43 3.12 4.88
C PHE A 175 4.48 2.15 6.06
N ASP A 176 3.75 2.51 7.11
CA ASP A 176 3.45 1.70 8.27
C ASP A 176 2.02 1.18 8.12
N LEU A 177 1.86 -0.11 8.31
CA LEU A 177 0.60 -0.83 8.18
C LEU A 177 0.13 -1.34 9.54
N LEU A 178 -1.18 -1.43 9.70
CA LEU A 178 -1.83 -2.11 10.82
C LEU A 178 -2.64 -3.27 10.27
N THR A 179 -2.52 -4.44 10.89
CA THR A 179 -3.40 -5.57 10.63
C THR A 179 -4.66 -5.43 11.47
N LEU A 180 -5.81 -5.43 10.82
CA LEU A 180 -7.12 -5.56 11.45
C LEU A 180 -7.51 -7.03 11.36
N SER A 181 -7.52 -7.72 12.50
CA SER A 181 -7.97 -9.11 12.63
C SER A 181 -9.23 -9.15 13.49
N ASP A 182 -10.25 -9.89 13.07
CA ASP A 182 -11.39 -10.15 13.95
C ASP A 182 -10.97 -11.18 15.02
N SER A 183 -11.39 -10.97 16.26
CA SER A 183 -10.91 -11.74 17.42
C SER A 183 -11.49 -13.16 17.49
N HIS A 184 -12.22 -13.58 16.47
CA HIS A 184 -13.06 -14.78 16.48
C HIS A 184 -12.47 -15.97 15.73
N HIS A 185 -11.46 -15.78 14.85
CA HIS A 185 -10.83 -16.86 14.10
C HIS A 185 -9.30 -16.71 14.07
N GLU A 186 -8.60 -17.57 14.81
CA GLU A 186 -7.12 -17.55 14.96
C GLU A 186 -6.35 -17.84 13.64
N ASP A 187 -7.02 -18.30 12.59
CA ASP A 187 -6.43 -18.71 11.31
C ASP A 187 -6.73 -17.75 10.14
N GLU A 188 -7.44 -16.63 10.35
CA GLU A 188 -7.78 -15.70 9.26
C GLU A 188 -6.65 -14.71 8.97
N ILE A 189 -6.33 -14.56 7.67
CA ILE A 189 -5.41 -13.54 7.17
C ILE A 189 -6.07 -12.17 7.39
N GLY A 190 -5.62 -11.43 8.40
CA GLY A 190 -6.14 -10.10 8.72
C GLY A 190 -5.95 -9.10 7.57
N THR A 191 -6.84 -8.11 7.50
CA THR A 191 -6.78 -7.04 6.48
C THR A 191 -5.76 -5.99 6.91
N TYR A 192 -4.88 -5.57 6.00
CA TYR A 192 -3.92 -4.50 6.29
C TYR A 192 -4.47 -3.13 5.89
N VAL A 193 -4.20 -2.11 6.69
CA VAL A 193 -4.54 -0.71 6.42
C VAL A 193 -3.34 0.21 6.65
N ILE A 194 -3.25 1.30 5.89
CA ILE A 194 -2.19 2.30 6.00
C ILE A 194 -2.43 3.18 7.23
N THR A 195 -1.44 3.27 8.10
CA THR A 195 -1.47 4.15 9.28
C THR A 195 -0.60 5.39 9.13
N THR A 196 0.37 5.38 8.22
CA THR A 196 1.19 6.55 7.89
C THR A 196 0.32 7.71 7.43
N SER A 197 0.62 8.90 7.95
CA SER A 197 -0.07 10.12 7.57
C SER A 197 0.11 10.41 6.07
N ALA A 198 -0.99 10.73 5.39
CA ALA A 198 -0.99 11.14 3.98
C ALA A 198 -0.16 12.41 3.74
N TRP A 199 -0.13 13.33 4.72
CA TRP A 199 0.73 14.50 4.66
C TRP A 199 2.21 14.15 4.82
N ASP A 200 2.54 13.13 5.60
CA ASP A 200 3.92 12.66 5.75
C ASP A 200 4.37 11.87 4.51
N ILE A 201 3.47 11.15 3.84
CA ILE A 201 3.71 10.57 2.51
C ILE A 201 4.10 11.68 1.53
N ILE A 202 3.34 12.77 1.47
CA ILE A 202 3.64 13.93 0.60
C ILE A 202 5.02 14.51 0.93
N LYS A 203 5.34 14.71 2.22
CA LYS A 203 6.66 15.22 2.63
C LYS A 203 7.81 14.30 2.20
N GLN A 204 7.64 12.98 2.31
CA GLN A 204 8.64 12.00 1.86
C GLN A 204 8.86 12.07 0.35
N ILE A 205 7.78 12.26 -0.42
CA ILE A 205 7.85 12.49 -1.87
C ILE A 205 8.62 13.77 -2.17
N GLU A 206 8.21 14.90 -1.57
CA GLU A 206 8.85 16.20 -1.79
C GLU A 206 10.33 16.17 -1.41
N ALA A 207 10.70 15.54 -0.31
CA ALA A 207 12.07 15.40 0.14
C ALA A 207 12.93 14.51 -0.79
N SER A 208 12.34 13.50 -1.43
CA SER A 208 13.05 12.64 -2.38
C SER A 208 13.34 13.31 -3.72
N LEU A 209 12.60 14.37 -4.06
CA LEU A 209 12.64 15.04 -5.37
C LEU A 209 13.48 16.33 -5.40
N GLN A 210 14.05 16.72 -4.25
CA GLN A 210 14.97 17.85 -4.07
C GLN A 210 16.39 17.47 -4.47
#